data_AF-A0A1Q8ZW01-F1
#
_entry.id   AF-A0A1Q8ZW01-F1
#
_cell.length_a   1.000
_cell.length_b   1.000
_cell.length_c   1.000
_cell.angle_alpha   90.00
_cell.angle_beta   90.00
_cell.angle_gamma   90.00
#
_symmetry.space_group_name_H-M   'P 1'
#
loop_
_entity.id
_entity.type
_entity.pdbx_description
1 polymer ?
#
loop_
_entity_poly.entity_id
_entity_poly.type
_entity_poly.pdbx_seq_one_letter_code
_entity_poly.pdbx_strand_id
1 'polypeptide(L)'
;MDDIACGLIIPHVLHDNSDRARALTVSWLRWNYFGDIFEDSSLDNLLLRALSTGCRYCLIQGYGHILTEHAGPNGGKAISAFDALRLWAKERRFIFAGVADRCVFVDLEAWQHHGQPKLEPANLVPFGPELAGHMLDLQPDLSRASDFFAFLKDMSEKAGRGVFVLNYESYDDIEVPAETFQRPLSTLYCVAAGLKPNRIFHTHGITENSTVVFFDYSQHALDFRRRLDEEWDGEDYPAYLRGAFTHTHNTHYYLWPGAKLDAMDWQELERLWELELTRWGGADAFKTHWRSYQNIKKDYLLCNILKPQPLLERIQPEEGSAIWWSNAFCTIYSATHHSLEEKRSFYESWINALADKAPMLFHYGSDHSNCSVNGMNASAYREAYFARGGDPLMSRKLHRLALRF
;
A
#
# COMPACT_ATOMS: atom_id res chain seq x y z
N MET A 1 8.61 4.70 13.59
CA MET A 1 8.84 4.95 12.14
C MET A 1 8.87 6.45 11.85
N ASP A 2 8.92 7.28 12.90
CA ASP A 2 8.23 8.57 12.95
C ASP A 2 9.19 9.75 12.96
N ASP A 3 10.37 9.58 12.37
CA ASP A 3 11.45 10.56 12.49
C ASP A 3 11.64 11.43 11.25
N ILE A 4 10.85 11.20 10.20
CA ILE A 4 10.87 11.99 8.97
C ILE A 4 9.47 12.56 8.77
N ALA A 5 9.34 13.88 8.74
CA ALA A 5 8.17 14.58 8.22
C ALA A 5 8.34 14.83 6.71
N CYS A 6 7.23 14.85 5.95
CA CYS A 6 7.29 15.14 4.52
C CYS A 6 6.63 16.48 4.17
N GLY A 7 7.28 17.23 3.29
CA GLY A 7 6.79 18.47 2.70
C GLY A 7 6.77 18.41 1.17
N LEU A 8 5.88 19.19 0.57
CA LEU A 8 5.81 19.49 -0.84
C LEU A 8 6.01 20.98 -1.05
N ILE A 9 7.04 21.34 -1.81
CA ILE A 9 7.29 22.73 -2.18
C ILE A 9 6.56 23.03 -3.48
N ILE A 10 5.66 24.02 -3.45
CA ILE A 10 4.96 24.50 -4.62
C ILE A 10 5.97 25.22 -5.52
N PRO A 11 6.10 24.86 -6.81
CA PRO A 11 7.07 25.51 -7.69
C PRO A 11 6.69 27.00 -7.89
N HIS A 12 7.71 27.86 -7.99
CA HIS A 12 7.49 29.30 -8.24
C HIS A 12 6.77 29.58 -9.56
N VAL A 13 6.94 28.70 -10.54
CA VAL A 13 6.26 28.73 -11.83
C VAL A 13 5.41 27.47 -11.93
N LEU A 14 4.10 27.65 -12.04
CA LEU A 14 3.18 26.56 -12.36
C LEU A 14 3.19 26.33 -13.88
N HIS A 15 3.26 25.07 -14.26
CA HIS A 15 3.16 24.60 -15.63
C HIS A 15 1.82 23.89 -15.81
N ASP A 16 1.37 23.70 -17.07
CA ASP A 16 0.11 23.00 -17.38
C ASP A 16 0.04 21.59 -16.75
N ASN A 17 1.19 20.94 -16.58
CA ASN A 17 1.30 19.59 -15.99
C ASN A 17 1.56 19.59 -14.47
N SER A 18 1.59 20.73 -13.79
CA SER A 18 1.97 20.81 -12.37
C SER A 18 1.03 20.04 -11.45
N ASP A 19 -0.28 20.04 -11.71
CA ASP A 19 -1.24 19.26 -10.93
C ASP A 19 -1.01 17.75 -11.09
N ARG A 20 -0.68 17.32 -12.31
CA ARG A 20 -0.34 15.92 -12.59
C ARG A 20 0.97 15.52 -11.91
N ALA A 21 1.98 16.39 -11.97
CA ALA A 21 3.27 16.18 -11.31
C ALA A 21 3.12 16.08 -9.79
N ARG A 22 2.32 16.98 -9.19
CA ARG A 22 1.91 16.92 -7.78
C ARG A 22 1.22 15.61 -7.44
N ALA A 23 0.22 15.20 -8.23
CA ALA A 23 -0.54 13.99 -7.98
C ALA A 23 0.34 12.72 -8.00
N LEU A 24 1.29 12.64 -8.93
CA LEU A 24 2.26 11.54 -9.00
C LEU A 24 3.20 11.55 -7.78
N THR A 25 3.75 12.70 -7.43
CA THR A 25 4.60 12.84 -6.24
C THR A 25 3.89 12.38 -4.97
N VAL A 26 2.66 12.86 -4.73
CA VAL A 26 1.85 12.43 -3.57
C VAL A 26 1.56 10.94 -3.62
N SER A 27 1.20 10.39 -4.78
CA SER A 27 0.82 8.98 -4.90
C SER A 27 1.99 8.03 -4.55
N TRP A 28 3.21 8.36 -5.00
CA TRP A 28 4.40 7.56 -4.67
C TRP A 28 4.83 7.76 -3.22
N LEU A 29 4.75 8.99 -2.69
CA LEU A 29 4.98 9.25 -1.27
C LEU A 29 4.09 8.37 -0.39
N ARG A 30 2.80 8.25 -0.73
CA ARG A 30 1.83 7.45 0.04
C ARG A 30 2.10 5.95 0.06
N TRP A 31 3.00 5.40 -0.75
CA TRP A 31 3.33 3.98 -0.61
C TRP A 31 4.02 3.65 0.71
N ASN A 32 4.93 4.51 1.18
CA ASN A 32 5.69 4.26 2.41
C ASN A 32 5.61 5.39 3.44
N TYR A 33 4.88 6.46 3.15
CA TYR A 33 4.69 7.58 4.07
C TYR A 33 3.24 7.69 4.58
N PHE A 34 3.10 7.49 5.89
CA PHE A 34 1.82 7.46 6.60
C PHE A 34 1.58 8.68 7.51
N GLY A 35 2.45 9.70 7.45
CA GLY A 35 2.28 10.97 8.17
C GLY A 35 1.56 12.03 7.34
N ASP A 36 1.36 13.22 7.90
CA ASP A 36 0.81 14.35 7.13
C ASP A 36 1.85 14.86 6.13
N ILE A 37 1.41 15.24 4.95
CA ILE A 37 2.23 15.89 3.92
C ILE A 37 1.92 17.38 3.99
N PHE A 38 2.92 18.18 4.35
CA PHE A 38 2.77 19.63 4.37
C PHE A 38 2.98 20.17 2.97
N GLU A 39 2.20 21.16 2.55
CA GLU A 39 2.37 21.81 1.25
C GLU A 39 2.39 23.32 1.46
N ASP A 40 3.38 23.99 0.88
CA ASP A 40 3.60 25.44 0.98
C ASP A 40 4.52 25.89 -0.17
N SER A 41 4.54 27.19 -0.49
CA SER A 41 5.49 27.77 -1.44
C SER A 41 6.77 28.27 -0.78
N SER A 42 6.82 28.28 0.56
CA SER A 42 7.98 28.66 1.37
C SER A 42 8.61 27.46 2.05
N LEU A 43 9.90 27.25 1.79
CA LEU A 43 10.72 26.25 2.47
C LEU A 43 10.71 26.45 3.99
N ASP A 44 10.85 27.68 4.45
CA ASP A 44 10.89 28.00 5.89
C ASP A 44 9.58 27.61 6.59
N ASN A 45 8.43 27.85 5.93
CA ASN A 45 7.14 27.45 6.47
C ASN A 45 7.00 25.93 6.57
N LEU A 46 7.47 25.18 5.57
CA LEU A 46 7.49 23.71 5.60
C LEU A 46 8.35 23.19 6.76
N LEU A 47 9.54 23.77 6.96
CA LEU A 47 10.44 23.36 8.05
C LEU A 47 9.87 23.69 9.43
N LEU A 48 9.22 24.84 9.60
CA LEU A 48 8.54 25.19 10.86
C LEU A 48 7.38 24.24 11.16
N ARG A 49 6.59 23.87 10.15
CA ARG A 49 5.50 22.88 10.31
C ARG A 49 6.07 21.49 10.63
N ALA A 50 7.12 21.07 9.93
CA ALA A 50 7.80 19.81 10.22
C ALA A 50 8.40 19.77 11.64
N LEU A 51 9.02 20.87 12.10
CA LEU A 51 9.54 20.96 13.47
C LEU A 51 8.43 20.77 14.51
N SER A 52 7.22 21.24 14.23
CA SER A 52 6.08 21.10 15.16
C SER A 52 5.58 19.65 15.32
N THR A 53 5.97 18.73 14.42
CA THR A 53 5.61 17.30 14.55
C THR A 53 6.54 16.55 15.50
N GLY A 54 7.65 17.15 15.93
CA GLY A 54 8.68 16.49 16.74
C GLY A 54 9.53 15.48 15.97
N CYS A 55 9.41 15.42 14.64
CA CYS A 55 10.32 14.62 13.81
C CYS A 55 11.72 15.24 13.83
N ARG A 56 12.78 14.43 13.79
CA ARG A 56 14.16 14.93 13.65
C ARG A 56 14.47 15.40 12.24
N TYR A 57 13.91 14.75 11.23
CA TYR A 57 14.21 15.04 9.84
C TYR A 57 12.98 15.52 9.08
N CYS A 58 13.21 16.29 8.01
CA CYS A 58 12.18 16.66 7.05
C CYS A 58 12.65 16.39 5.62
N LEU A 59 11.85 15.64 4.85
CA LEU A 59 12.04 15.47 3.42
C LEU A 59 11.07 16.39 2.67
N ILE A 60 11.60 17.27 1.84
CA ILE A 60 10.82 18.23 1.05
C ILE A 60 11.01 17.92 -0.42
N GLN A 61 9.92 17.69 -1.14
CA GLN A 61 9.92 17.35 -2.56
C GLN A 61 9.22 18.42 -3.40
N GLY A 62 9.80 18.76 -4.54
CA GLY A 62 9.12 19.52 -5.57
C GLY A 62 8.17 18.63 -6.37
N TYR A 63 7.18 19.24 -7.03
CA TYR A 63 6.28 18.51 -7.93
C TYR A 63 7.07 17.78 -9.03
N GLY A 64 6.69 16.52 -9.27
CA GLY A 64 7.35 15.63 -10.23
C GLY A 64 8.57 14.91 -9.67
N HIS A 65 8.99 15.18 -8.42
CA HIS A 65 9.97 14.35 -7.76
C HIS A 65 9.31 13.09 -7.18
N ILE A 66 9.88 11.92 -7.47
CA ILE A 66 9.33 10.61 -7.15
C ILE A 66 10.33 9.85 -6.28
N LEU A 67 9.85 9.32 -5.15
CA LEU A 67 10.60 8.34 -4.37
C LEU A 67 10.35 6.96 -4.96
N THR A 68 11.34 6.41 -5.64
CA THR A 68 11.23 5.09 -6.24
C THR A 68 11.48 4.02 -5.18
N GLU A 69 10.51 3.12 -5.07
CA GLU A 69 10.69 1.88 -4.35
C GLU A 69 11.29 0.88 -5.32
N HIS A 70 12.55 0.50 -5.07
CA HIS A 70 13.08 -0.69 -5.69
C HIS A 70 12.46 -1.88 -4.97
N ALA A 71 11.99 -2.88 -5.70
CA ALA A 71 12.22 -4.23 -5.21
C ALA A 71 13.46 -4.75 -5.93
N GLY A 72 14.38 -5.30 -5.15
CA GLY A 72 15.63 -5.80 -5.69
C GLY A 72 15.41 -7.06 -6.52
N PRO A 73 16.24 -7.30 -7.56
CA PRO A 73 16.22 -8.54 -8.34
C PRO A 73 16.65 -9.80 -7.56
N ASN A 74 16.98 -9.68 -6.26
CA ASN A 74 17.44 -10.77 -5.40
C ASN A 74 16.47 -11.09 -4.25
N GLY A 75 15.18 -10.74 -4.34
CA GLY A 75 14.14 -11.18 -3.39
C GLY A 75 14.24 -10.67 -1.94
N GLY A 76 15.42 -10.25 -1.46
CA GLY A 76 15.60 -9.58 -0.18
C GLY A 76 15.03 -8.16 -0.24
N LYS A 77 14.46 -7.69 0.88
CA LYS A 77 13.96 -6.32 1.02
C LYS A 77 15.00 -5.34 0.46
N ALA A 78 14.73 -4.80 -0.73
CA ALA A 78 15.33 -3.53 -1.08
C ALA A 78 14.90 -2.56 0.02
N ILE A 79 15.87 -1.89 0.61
CA ILE A 79 15.62 -0.86 1.61
C ILE A 79 14.65 0.15 0.97
N SER A 80 13.58 0.50 1.69
CA SER A 80 12.67 1.52 1.19
C SER A 80 13.42 2.83 0.99
N ALA A 81 12.91 3.74 0.15
CA ALA A 81 13.54 5.07 0.00
C ALA A 81 13.72 5.78 1.36
N PHE A 82 12.75 5.62 2.27
CA PHE A 82 12.82 6.14 3.63
C PHE A 82 13.87 5.45 4.50
N ASP A 83 14.04 4.13 4.39
CA ASP A 83 15.09 3.43 5.12
C ASP A 83 16.48 3.77 4.59
N ALA A 84 16.62 3.92 3.27
CA ALA A 84 17.84 4.39 2.64
C ALA A 84 18.21 5.80 3.14
N LEU A 85 17.25 6.73 3.20
CA LEU A 85 17.46 8.06 3.78
C LEU A 85 17.90 8.02 5.24
N ARG A 86 17.29 7.15 6.06
CA ARG A 86 17.67 6.98 7.49
C ARG A 86 19.08 6.44 7.65
N LEU A 87 19.46 5.44 6.85
CA LEU A 87 20.81 4.88 6.88
C LEU A 87 21.83 5.93 6.42
N TRP A 88 21.53 6.63 5.33
CA TRP A 88 22.36 7.70 4.80
C TRP A 88 22.61 8.81 5.85
N ALA A 89 21.58 9.23 6.57
CA ALA A 89 21.67 10.27 7.60
C ALA A 89 22.47 9.85 8.84
N LYS A 90 22.40 8.59 9.27
CA LYS A 90 23.12 8.12 10.47
C LYS A 90 24.64 8.30 10.38
N GLU A 91 25.18 8.27 9.17
CA GLU A 91 26.62 8.31 8.91
C GLU A 91 27.14 9.72 8.64
N ARG A 92 26.26 10.73 8.62
CA ARG A 92 26.57 12.05 8.08
C ARG A 92 26.09 13.16 9.01
N ARG A 93 26.86 14.24 9.05
CA ARG A 93 26.43 15.50 9.66
C ARG A 93 26.06 16.47 8.55
N PHE A 94 24.84 16.97 8.59
CA PHE A 94 24.34 17.92 7.60
C PHE A 94 23.26 18.78 8.26
N ILE A 95 23.01 19.95 7.69
CA ILE A 95 21.75 20.69 7.93
C ILE A 95 20.83 20.42 6.75
N PHE A 96 21.32 20.66 5.53
CA PHE A 96 20.61 20.42 4.28
C PHE A 96 21.36 19.40 3.43
N ALA A 97 20.61 18.49 2.83
CA ALA A 97 21.09 17.54 1.83
C ALA A 97 20.14 17.44 0.64
N GLY A 98 20.66 17.10 -0.54
CA GLY A 98 19.85 16.80 -1.72
C GLY A 98 20.14 17.69 -2.92
N VAL A 99 19.08 18.10 -3.62
CA VAL A 99 19.11 18.93 -4.83
C VAL A 99 18.23 20.15 -4.60
N ALA A 100 18.84 21.34 -4.64
CA ALA A 100 18.15 22.61 -4.42
C ALA A 100 16.92 22.72 -5.34
N ASP A 101 15.82 23.25 -4.81
CA ASP A 101 14.54 23.45 -5.50
C ASP A 101 13.85 22.18 -6.04
N ARG A 102 14.44 20.99 -5.82
CA ARG A 102 13.89 19.70 -6.31
C ARG A 102 13.58 18.73 -5.17
N CYS A 103 14.55 18.45 -4.32
CA CYS A 103 14.40 17.50 -3.21
C CYS A 103 15.41 17.81 -2.12
N VAL A 104 14.95 18.22 -0.95
CA VAL A 104 15.81 18.65 0.16
C VAL A 104 15.48 17.80 1.38
N PHE A 105 16.50 17.18 1.97
CA PHE A 105 16.42 16.47 3.23
C PHE A 105 17.12 17.28 4.32
N VAL A 106 16.43 17.53 5.43
CA VAL A 106 16.86 18.46 6.47
C VAL A 106 16.95 17.76 7.81
N ASP A 107 18.07 17.93 8.52
CA ASP A 107 18.15 17.62 9.96
C ASP A 107 17.61 18.84 10.72
N LEU A 108 16.39 18.72 11.24
CA LEU A 108 15.65 19.81 11.89
C LEU A 108 16.28 20.22 13.22
N GLU A 109 16.91 19.28 13.93
CA GLU A 109 17.65 19.56 15.16
C GLU A 109 18.88 20.40 14.84
N ALA A 110 19.66 19.99 13.85
CA ALA A 110 20.83 20.75 13.40
C ALA A 110 20.43 22.13 12.84
N TRP A 111 19.35 22.21 12.06
CA TRP A 111 18.81 23.46 11.53
C TRP A 111 18.40 24.42 12.65
N GLN A 112 17.66 23.93 13.65
CA GLN A 112 17.27 24.73 14.81
C GLN A 112 18.48 25.19 15.64
N HIS A 113 19.44 24.30 15.91
CA HIS A 113 20.65 24.60 16.67
C HIS A 113 21.50 25.70 16.04
N HIS A 114 21.55 25.77 14.71
CA HIS A 114 22.30 26.78 13.96
C HIS A 114 21.51 28.06 13.68
N GLY A 115 20.39 28.28 14.36
CA GLY A 115 19.60 29.51 14.24
C GLY A 115 18.75 29.56 12.97
N GLN A 116 18.29 28.42 12.47
CA GLN A 116 17.41 28.31 11.30
C GLN A 116 18.00 28.97 10.04
N PRO A 117 19.22 28.57 9.61
CA PRO A 117 19.84 29.16 8.44
C PRO A 117 18.98 28.94 7.20
N LYS A 118 19.03 29.89 6.26
CA LYS A 118 18.41 29.72 4.95
C LYS A 118 19.16 28.67 4.14
N LEU A 119 18.43 28.00 3.25
CA LEU A 119 19.04 27.11 2.28
C LEU A 119 19.84 27.92 1.27
N GLU A 120 21.14 27.67 1.23
CA GLU A 120 22.05 28.18 0.21
C GLU A 120 22.63 26.98 -0.55
N PRO A 121 22.66 26.97 -1.90
CA PRO A 121 23.16 25.83 -2.68
C PRO A 121 24.58 25.38 -2.30
N ALA A 122 25.43 26.31 -1.86
CA ALA A 122 26.80 26.03 -1.42
C ALA A 122 26.88 25.19 -0.13
N ASN A 123 25.81 25.15 0.66
CA ASN A 123 25.73 24.43 1.93
C ASN A 123 24.98 23.09 1.82
N LEU A 124 24.56 22.72 0.60
CA LEU A 124 23.79 21.51 0.36
C LEU A 124 24.72 20.31 0.19
N VAL A 125 24.58 19.32 1.06
CA VAL A 125 25.29 18.04 0.91
C VAL A 125 24.60 17.24 -0.21
N PRO A 126 25.26 16.90 -1.32
CA PRO A 126 24.59 16.18 -2.40
C PRO A 126 24.16 14.78 -1.94
N PHE A 127 23.04 14.29 -2.45
CA PHE A 127 22.72 12.88 -2.35
C PHE A 127 23.79 12.05 -3.07
N GLY A 128 24.35 11.08 -2.36
CA GLY A 128 25.38 10.19 -2.89
C GLY A 128 24.79 9.06 -3.75
N PRO A 129 25.64 8.19 -4.33
CA PRO A 129 25.21 7.03 -5.11
C PRO A 129 24.27 6.09 -4.34
N GLU A 130 24.32 6.09 -3.01
CA GLU A 130 23.47 5.27 -2.13
C GLU A 130 21.98 5.61 -2.25
N LEU A 131 21.65 6.83 -2.68
CA LEU A 131 20.26 7.29 -2.84
C LEU A 131 19.85 7.44 -4.31
N ALA A 132 20.80 7.32 -5.26
CA ALA A 132 20.55 7.61 -6.68
C ALA A 132 19.47 6.71 -7.30
N GLY A 133 19.33 5.47 -6.83
CA GLY A 133 18.27 4.57 -7.27
C GLY A 133 16.87 4.93 -6.75
N HIS A 134 16.81 5.63 -5.62
CA HIS A 134 15.56 5.92 -4.89
C HIS A 134 14.91 7.25 -5.26
N MET A 135 15.54 8.04 -6.12
CA MET A 135 15.14 9.42 -6.41
C MET A 135 15.02 9.59 -7.93
N LEU A 136 13.80 9.86 -8.40
CA LEU A 136 13.52 10.14 -9.80
C LEU A 136 12.92 11.52 -9.96
N ASP A 137 13.54 12.37 -10.79
CA ASP A 137 13.08 13.73 -11.03
C ASP A 137 12.47 13.88 -12.43
N LEU A 138 11.14 13.99 -12.48
CA LEU A 138 10.36 14.14 -13.70
C LEU A 138 10.18 15.59 -14.15
N GLN A 139 10.55 16.57 -13.32
CA GLN A 139 10.25 18.00 -13.47
C GLN A 139 8.75 18.35 -13.30
N PRO A 140 8.40 19.60 -12.87
CA PRO A 140 7.01 19.99 -12.63
C PRO A 140 6.18 20.10 -13.92
N ASP A 141 6.86 20.26 -15.06
CA ASP A 141 6.29 20.25 -16.40
C ASP A 141 6.20 18.85 -17.01
N LEU A 142 6.74 17.83 -16.32
CA LEU A 142 6.84 16.44 -16.77
C LEU A 142 7.61 16.26 -18.09
N SER A 143 8.48 17.20 -18.44
CA SER A 143 9.30 17.16 -19.66
C SER A 143 10.25 15.97 -19.72
N ARG A 144 10.59 15.38 -18.56
CA ARG A 144 11.48 14.22 -18.44
C ARG A 144 10.75 12.91 -18.14
N ALA A 145 9.43 12.89 -18.28
CA ALA A 145 8.59 11.77 -17.83
C ALA A 145 8.33 10.68 -18.88
N SER A 146 8.91 10.74 -20.08
CA SER A 146 8.61 9.78 -21.17
C SER A 146 8.77 8.32 -20.76
N ASP A 147 9.92 7.99 -20.16
CA ASP A 147 10.25 6.61 -19.78
C ASP A 147 9.40 6.16 -18.59
N PHE A 148 9.12 7.10 -17.67
CA PHE A 148 8.24 6.85 -16.55
C PHE A 148 6.80 6.58 -17.01
N PHE A 149 6.28 7.33 -17.98
CA PHE A 149 4.94 7.09 -18.54
C PHE A 149 4.87 5.79 -19.34
N ALA A 150 5.94 5.42 -20.05
CA ALA A 150 6.02 4.11 -20.70
C ALA A 150 5.94 2.99 -19.65
N PHE A 151 6.66 3.12 -18.53
CA PHE A 151 6.57 2.22 -17.38
C PHE A 151 5.15 2.16 -16.78
N LEU A 152 4.51 3.31 -16.54
CA LEU A 152 3.15 3.37 -16.00
C LEU A 152 2.12 2.67 -16.91
N LYS A 153 2.26 2.86 -18.22
CA LYS A 153 1.41 2.22 -19.22
C LYS A 153 1.57 0.70 -19.19
N ASP A 154 2.81 0.20 -19.26
CA ASP A 154 3.11 -1.23 -19.20
C ASP A 154 2.61 -1.88 -17.91
N MET A 155 2.82 -1.23 -16.75
CA MET A 155 2.32 -1.73 -15.46
C MET A 155 0.79 -1.72 -15.38
N SER A 156 0.14 -0.70 -15.95
CA SER A 156 -1.33 -0.64 -16.02
C SER A 156 -1.92 -1.75 -16.89
N GLU A 157 -1.29 -2.05 -18.03
CA GLU A 157 -1.69 -3.17 -18.89
C GLU A 157 -1.50 -4.52 -18.18
N LYS A 158 -0.40 -4.69 -17.45
CA LYS A 158 -0.12 -5.87 -16.62
C LYS A 158 -1.08 -6.03 -15.45
N ALA A 159 -1.57 -4.93 -14.87
CA ALA A 159 -2.47 -4.99 -13.72
C ALA A 159 -3.73 -5.84 -14.01
N GLY A 160 -4.34 -5.71 -15.19
CA GLY A 160 -5.54 -6.50 -15.56
C GLY A 160 -5.34 -8.02 -15.58
N ARG A 161 -4.08 -8.49 -15.65
CA ARG A 161 -3.67 -9.91 -15.63
C ARG A 161 -2.75 -10.23 -14.45
N GLY A 162 -2.77 -9.36 -13.45
CA GLY A 162 -1.94 -9.39 -12.26
C GLY A 162 -2.36 -10.45 -11.26
N VAL A 163 -1.42 -11.20 -10.69
CA VAL A 163 -1.68 -12.20 -9.64
C VAL A 163 -0.69 -12.03 -8.50
N PHE A 164 -1.19 -11.74 -7.30
CA PHE A 164 -0.38 -11.69 -6.07
C PHE A 164 -0.42 -13.05 -5.37
N VAL A 165 0.59 -13.89 -5.63
CA VAL A 165 0.67 -15.24 -5.06
C VAL A 165 1.08 -15.24 -3.60
N LEU A 166 1.78 -14.20 -3.16
CA LEU A 166 2.07 -13.92 -1.77
C LEU A 166 1.54 -12.52 -1.45
N ASN A 167 0.96 -12.37 -0.27
CA ASN A 167 0.71 -11.05 0.30
C ASN A 167 1.78 -10.81 1.37
N TYR A 168 2.68 -9.87 1.11
CA TYR A 168 3.78 -9.49 2.00
C TYR A 168 3.35 -8.54 3.13
N GLU A 169 2.11 -8.08 3.10
CA GLU A 169 1.54 -7.27 4.17
C GLU A 169 1.63 -8.00 5.51
N SER A 170 1.87 -7.22 6.56
CA SER A 170 1.76 -7.72 7.92
C SER A 170 0.33 -8.21 8.23
N TYR A 171 0.25 -9.14 9.19
CA TYR A 171 -1.01 -9.55 9.81
C TYR A 171 -1.31 -8.78 11.08
N ASP A 172 -0.44 -7.85 11.51
CA ASP A 172 -0.60 -7.12 12.77
C ASP A 172 -2.01 -6.52 12.90
N ASP A 173 -2.56 -5.99 11.82
CA ASP A 173 -3.89 -5.38 11.78
C ASP A 173 -5.07 -6.34 12.02
N ILE A 174 -4.83 -7.64 11.88
CA ILE A 174 -5.84 -8.69 12.00
C ILE A 174 -5.55 -9.72 13.09
N GLU A 175 -4.34 -9.79 13.67
CA GLU A 175 -3.99 -10.85 14.65
C GLU A 175 -4.83 -10.80 15.92
N VAL A 176 -5.26 -9.60 16.32
CA VAL A 176 -6.09 -9.40 17.50
C VAL A 176 -7.46 -8.93 17.04
N PRO A 177 -8.54 -9.70 17.31
CA PRO A 177 -9.89 -9.26 16.98
C PRO A 177 -10.19 -7.93 17.69
N ALA A 178 -10.99 -7.06 17.06
CA ALA A 178 -11.63 -5.99 17.81
C ALA A 178 -12.72 -6.59 18.70
N GLU A 179 -12.89 -6.04 19.90
CA GLU A 179 -13.96 -6.45 20.83
C GLU A 179 -15.37 -6.23 20.23
N THR A 180 -15.47 -5.30 19.29
CA THR A 180 -16.71 -4.96 18.58
C THR A 180 -17.08 -5.95 17.47
N PHE A 181 -16.18 -6.88 17.11
CA PHE A 181 -16.44 -7.84 16.05
C PHE A 181 -17.25 -9.04 16.57
N GLN A 182 -18.38 -9.32 15.93
CA GLN A 182 -19.22 -10.48 16.23
C GLN A 182 -18.66 -11.74 15.59
N ARG A 183 -18.32 -12.75 16.40
CA ARG A 183 -17.79 -14.05 15.94
C ARG A 183 -18.87 -15.12 15.94
N PRO A 184 -18.77 -16.18 15.10
CA PRO A 184 -17.73 -16.42 14.09
C PRO A 184 -17.88 -15.53 12.85
N LEU A 185 -16.86 -15.51 11.97
CA LEU A 185 -16.93 -14.79 10.68
C LEU A 185 -17.95 -15.48 9.77
N SER A 186 -19.06 -14.81 9.49
CA SER A 186 -20.13 -15.29 8.61
C SER A 186 -19.69 -15.19 7.15
N THR A 187 -19.41 -13.98 6.67
CA THR A 187 -18.96 -13.73 5.30
C THR A 187 -17.74 -12.83 5.27
N LEU A 188 -16.74 -13.24 4.48
CA LEU A 188 -15.60 -12.41 4.12
C LEU A 188 -15.70 -11.97 2.66
N TYR A 189 -15.79 -10.68 2.41
CA TYR A 189 -15.58 -10.11 1.08
C TYR A 189 -14.09 -9.76 0.95
N CYS A 190 -13.33 -10.33 0.04
CA CYS A 190 -11.89 -10.01 -0.02
C CYS A 190 -11.26 -10.08 -1.39
N VAL A 191 -10.14 -9.36 -1.54
CA VAL A 191 -9.29 -9.52 -2.72
C VAL A 191 -8.70 -10.94 -2.84
N ALA A 192 -8.41 -11.38 -4.06
CA ALA A 192 -7.92 -12.74 -4.34
C ALA A 192 -6.44 -12.97 -3.99
N ALA A 193 -5.79 -11.99 -3.33
CA ALA A 193 -4.35 -11.96 -3.09
C ALA A 193 -3.90 -12.75 -1.85
N GLY A 194 -2.91 -13.62 -2.04
CA GLY A 194 -2.18 -14.31 -0.97
C GLY A 194 -3.05 -15.11 0.03
N LEU A 195 -2.57 -15.19 1.28
CA LEU A 195 -3.14 -16.02 2.35
C LEU A 195 -3.85 -15.24 3.45
N LYS A 196 -3.91 -13.90 3.36
CA LYS A 196 -4.58 -13.04 4.36
C LYS A 196 -6.04 -13.42 4.63
N PRO A 197 -6.86 -13.87 3.66
CA PRO A 197 -8.21 -14.38 3.93
C PRO A 197 -8.23 -15.51 4.95
N ASN A 198 -7.31 -16.47 4.85
CA ASN A 198 -7.17 -17.57 5.81
C ASN A 198 -6.88 -17.02 7.22
N ARG A 199 -5.95 -16.06 7.34
CA ARG A 199 -5.63 -15.47 8.65
C ARG A 199 -6.79 -14.70 9.26
N ILE A 200 -7.60 -14.01 8.45
CA ILE A 200 -8.82 -13.34 8.90
C ILE A 200 -9.80 -14.40 9.45
N PHE A 201 -10.05 -15.50 8.72
CA PHE A 201 -10.89 -16.60 9.21
C PHE A 201 -10.34 -17.27 10.48
N HIS A 202 -9.03 -17.51 10.55
CA HIS A 202 -8.38 -18.05 11.74
C HIS A 202 -8.61 -17.15 12.96
N THR A 203 -8.45 -15.84 12.78
CA THR A 203 -8.60 -14.86 13.87
C THR A 203 -10.06 -14.73 14.29
N HIS A 204 -11.00 -14.63 13.36
CA HIS A 204 -12.40 -14.37 13.68
C HIS A 204 -13.25 -15.62 13.93
N GLY A 205 -12.68 -16.80 13.68
CA GLY A 205 -13.37 -18.08 13.74
C GLY A 205 -14.04 -18.42 12.42
N ILE A 206 -13.82 -19.65 11.96
CA ILE A 206 -14.38 -20.22 10.74
C ILE A 206 -15.34 -21.36 11.10
N THR A 207 -16.44 -21.46 10.37
CA THR A 207 -17.41 -22.55 10.49
C THR A 207 -17.78 -23.09 9.12
N GLU A 208 -18.45 -24.24 9.06
CA GLU A 208 -18.98 -24.82 7.81
C GLU A 208 -20.01 -23.92 7.09
N ASN A 209 -20.65 -22.99 7.81
CA ASN A 209 -21.58 -22.01 7.24
C ASN A 209 -20.90 -20.71 6.80
N SER A 210 -19.60 -20.56 7.07
CA SER A 210 -18.85 -19.39 6.64
C SER A 210 -18.79 -19.33 5.10
N THR A 211 -18.71 -18.11 4.56
CA THR A 211 -18.60 -17.87 3.12
C THR A 211 -17.47 -16.88 2.84
N VAL A 212 -16.79 -17.05 1.71
CA VAL A 212 -15.88 -16.04 1.17
C VAL A 212 -16.32 -15.63 -0.23
N VAL A 213 -16.38 -14.32 -0.47
CA VAL A 213 -16.61 -13.73 -1.78
C VAL A 213 -15.32 -13.06 -2.21
N PHE A 214 -14.58 -13.74 -3.07
CA PHE A 214 -13.40 -13.17 -3.70
C PHE A 214 -13.81 -12.14 -4.75
N PHE A 215 -13.23 -10.94 -4.69
CA PHE A 215 -13.36 -9.95 -5.73
C PHE A 215 -12.00 -9.48 -6.22
N ASP A 216 -11.81 -9.34 -7.52
CA ASP A 216 -10.57 -8.79 -8.07
C ASP A 216 -10.83 -8.14 -9.43
N TYR A 217 -10.02 -7.16 -9.80
CA TYR A 217 -10.09 -6.56 -11.13
C TYR A 217 -9.30 -7.39 -12.16
N SER A 218 -8.53 -8.39 -11.72
CA SER A 218 -7.88 -9.37 -12.58
C SER A 218 -8.61 -10.71 -12.60
N GLN A 219 -9.07 -11.10 -13.79
CA GLN A 219 -9.61 -12.45 -14.00
C GLN A 219 -8.55 -13.53 -13.71
N HIS A 220 -7.27 -13.25 -14.01
CA HIS A 220 -6.18 -14.19 -13.75
C HIS A 220 -5.98 -14.43 -12.24
N ALA A 221 -6.17 -13.41 -11.41
CA ALA A 221 -6.10 -13.56 -9.95
C ALA A 221 -7.22 -14.45 -9.43
N LEU A 222 -8.45 -14.25 -9.92
CA LEU A 222 -9.60 -15.09 -9.55
C LEU A 222 -9.42 -16.54 -10.00
N ASP A 223 -8.93 -16.75 -11.22
CA ASP A 223 -8.70 -18.10 -11.74
C ASP A 223 -7.55 -18.80 -11.01
N PHE A 224 -6.48 -18.06 -10.65
CA PHE A 224 -5.42 -18.60 -9.80
C PHE A 224 -5.95 -18.97 -8.42
N ARG A 225 -6.74 -18.10 -7.77
CA ARG A 225 -7.33 -18.37 -6.47
C ARG A 225 -8.24 -19.59 -6.50
N ARG A 226 -9.05 -19.72 -7.56
CA ARG A 226 -9.92 -20.90 -7.74
C ARG A 226 -9.13 -22.20 -7.81
N ARG A 227 -8.07 -22.24 -8.63
CA ARG A 227 -7.17 -23.40 -8.70
C ARG A 227 -6.47 -23.69 -7.37
N LEU A 228 -6.03 -22.65 -6.67
CA LEU A 228 -5.43 -22.80 -5.34
C LEU A 228 -6.40 -23.49 -4.38
N ASP A 229 -7.66 -23.04 -4.35
CA ASP A 229 -8.69 -23.61 -3.49
C ASP A 229 -9.07 -25.06 -3.86
N GLU A 230 -9.05 -25.39 -5.15
CA GLU A 230 -9.43 -26.70 -5.69
C GLU A 230 -8.30 -27.75 -5.65
N GLU A 231 -7.05 -27.33 -5.88
CA GLU A 231 -5.93 -28.24 -6.20
C GLU A 231 -4.89 -28.33 -5.07
N TRP A 232 -4.72 -27.29 -4.25
CA TRP A 232 -3.70 -27.29 -3.20
C TRP A 232 -4.21 -27.96 -1.93
N ASP A 233 -3.42 -28.87 -1.37
CA ASP A 233 -3.76 -29.64 -0.16
C ASP A 233 -3.27 -28.98 1.14
N GLY A 234 -2.65 -27.81 1.04
CA GLY A 234 -2.11 -27.04 2.15
C GLY A 234 -0.68 -27.41 2.54
N GLU A 235 0.01 -28.26 1.76
CA GLU A 235 1.42 -28.62 1.99
C GLU A 235 2.34 -28.04 0.91
N ASP A 236 3.56 -27.68 1.31
CA ASP A 236 4.62 -27.23 0.39
C ASP A 236 4.16 -26.21 -0.67
N TYR A 237 3.78 -25.01 -0.20
CA TYR A 237 3.33 -23.93 -1.07
C TYR A 237 4.35 -23.59 -2.20
N PRO A 238 5.68 -23.56 -1.95
CA PRO A 238 6.66 -23.37 -3.01
C PRO A 238 6.58 -24.43 -4.13
N ALA A 239 6.41 -25.71 -3.79
CA ALA A 239 6.23 -26.76 -4.79
C ALA A 239 4.92 -26.60 -5.57
N TYR A 240 3.81 -26.24 -4.91
CA TYR A 240 2.56 -25.92 -5.60
C TYR A 240 2.76 -24.78 -6.62
N LEU A 241 3.44 -23.69 -6.22
CA LEU A 241 3.72 -22.56 -7.11
C LEU A 241 4.59 -22.95 -8.31
N ARG A 242 5.60 -23.83 -8.14
CA ARG A 242 6.37 -24.40 -9.27
C ARG A 242 5.45 -25.02 -10.31
N GLY A 243 4.46 -25.80 -9.88
CA GLY A 243 3.44 -26.38 -10.74
C GLY A 243 2.55 -25.33 -11.39
N ALA A 244 1.97 -24.44 -10.58
CA ALA A 244 1.00 -23.43 -11.03
C ALA A 244 1.57 -22.50 -12.12
N PHE A 245 2.85 -22.15 -12.04
CA PHE A 245 3.49 -21.26 -13.01
C PHE A 245 3.66 -21.84 -14.42
N THR A 246 3.54 -23.16 -14.58
CA THR A 246 3.59 -23.79 -15.91
C THR A 246 2.30 -23.61 -16.72
N HIS A 247 1.18 -23.22 -16.07
CA HIS A 247 -0.16 -23.29 -16.66
C HIS A 247 -0.58 -22.05 -17.48
N THR A 248 0.11 -20.91 -17.38
CA THR A 248 -0.34 -19.67 -18.07
C THR A 248 0.81 -18.81 -18.60
N HIS A 249 0.89 -18.64 -19.92
CA HIS A 249 1.97 -17.90 -20.58
C HIS A 249 1.80 -16.36 -20.57
N ASN A 250 0.62 -15.84 -20.23
CA ASN A 250 0.34 -14.40 -20.25
C ASN A 250 -0.07 -13.83 -18.88
N THR A 251 0.07 -14.58 -17.79
CA THR A 251 -0.20 -14.06 -16.44
C THR A 251 0.96 -13.20 -15.96
N HIS A 252 0.67 -12.05 -15.36
CA HIS A 252 1.68 -11.26 -14.68
C HIS A 252 1.64 -11.58 -13.19
N TYR A 253 2.58 -12.40 -12.73
CA TYR A 253 2.69 -12.70 -11.32
C TYR A 253 3.47 -11.59 -10.60
N TYR A 254 2.81 -10.97 -9.63
CA TYR A 254 3.46 -10.11 -8.64
C TYR A 254 4.11 -11.03 -7.59
N LEU A 255 5.29 -11.52 -7.96
CA LEU A 255 6.13 -12.41 -7.12
C LEU A 255 7.04 -11.56 -6.23
N TRP A 256 7.82 -10.72 -6.91
CA TRP A 256 8.57 -9.56 -6.44
C TRP A 256 8.59 -8.55 -7.60
N PRO A 257 8.60 -7.24 -7.36
CA PRO A 257 8.70 -6.28 -8.46
C PRO A 257 9.96 -6.55 -9.32
N GLY A 258 9.74 -6.88 -10.59
CA GLY A 258 10.79 -7.20 -11.57
C GLY A 258 11.19 -8.67 -11.68
N ALA A 259 10.75 -9.56 -10.77
CA ALA A 259 11.04 -10.98 -10.88
C ALA A 259 10.27 -11.61 -12.04
N LYS A 260 10.99 -12.36 -12.88
CA LYS A 260 10.40 -13.25 -13.88
C LYS A 260 10.41 -14.68 -13.36
N LEU A 261 9.54 -15.52 -13.92
CA LEU A 261 9.45 -16.93 -13.53
C LEU A 261 10.80 -17.68 -13.65
N ASP A 262 11.58 -17.37 -14.67
CA ASP A 262 12.91 -17.94 -14.94
C ASP A 262 14.02 -17.35 -14.06
N ALA A 263 13.77 -16.23 -13.39
CA ALA A 263 14.71 -15.52 -12.52
C ALA A 263 14.26 -15.52 -11.05
N MET A 264 13.38 -16.44 -10.68
CA MET A 264 12.81 -16.47 -9.33
C MET A 264 13.78 -16.99 -8.30
N ASP A 265 13.89 -16.26 -7.18
CA ASP A 265 14.58 -16.72 -5.98
C ASP A 265 13.69 -17.70 -5.20
N TRP A 266 13.78 -18.97 -5.56
CA TRP A 266 13.06 -20.04 -4.89
C TRP A 266 13.47 -20.23 -3.43
N GLN A 267 14.72 -19.91 -3.08
CA GLN A 267 15.22 -20.04 -1.71
C GLN A 267 14.57 -18.99 -0.80
N GLU A 268 14.43 -17.76 -1.30
CA GLU A 268 13.69 -16.71 -0.58
C GLU A 268 12.21 -17.07 -0.43
N LEU A 269 11.57 -17.64 -1.47
CA LEU A 269 10.19 -18.12 -1.37
C LEU A 269 10.03 -19.21 -0.30
N GLU A 270 10.94 -20.18 -0.24
CA GLU A 270 10.98 -21.22 0.80
C GLU A 270 11.13 -20.59 2.19
N ARG A 271 12.05 -19.64 2.36
CA ARG A 271 12.24 -18.90 3.62
C ARG A 271 10.99 -18.13 4.05
N LEU A 272 10.30 -17.48 3.11
CA LEU A 272 9.05 -16.77 3.37
C LEU A 272 7.92 -17.71 3.77
N TRP A 273 7.86 -18.88 3.14
CA TRP A 273 6.90 -19.91 3.49
C TRP A 273 7.15 -20.48 4.90
N GLU A 274 8.41 -20.71 5.28
CA GLU A 274 8.76 -21.11 6.65
C GLU A 274 8.37 -20.05 7.70
N LEU A 275 8.56 -18.77 7.39
CA LEU A 275 8.10 -17.68 8.24
C LEU A 275 6.58 -17.68 8.38
N GLU A 276 5.86 -17.91 7.28
CA GLU A 276 4.41 -18.03 7.29
C GLU A 276 3.99 -19.18 8.20
N LEU A 277 4.52 -20.40 8.00
CA LEU A 277 4.23 -21.56 8.86
C LEU A 277 4.52 -21.28 10.34
N THR A 278 5.60 -20.55 10.65
CA THR A 278 5.93 -20.15 12.02
C THR A 278 4.81 -19.29 12.65
N ARG A 279 4.20 -18.36 11.89
CA ARG A 279 3.07 -17.53 12.36
C ARG A 279 1.80 -18.33 12.63
N TRP A 280 1.65 -19.48 11.99
CA TRP A 280 0.54 -20.41 12.22
C TRP A 280 0.80 -21.36 13.39
N GLY A 281 1.99 -21.35 13.98
CA GLY A 281 2.39 -22.34 15.00
C GLY A 281 2.84 -23.67 14.40
N GLY A 282 3.20 -23.69 13.11
CA GLY A 282 3.72 -24.86 12.39
C GLY A 282 2.83 -25.33 11.24
N ALA A 283 3.39 -26.26 10.44
CA ALA A 283 2.72 -26.83 9.26
C ALA A 283 1.39 -27.53 9.59
N ASP A 284 1.33 -28.29 10.68
CA ASP A 284 0.11 -29.02 11.07
C ASP A 284 -1.05 -28.08 11.43
N ALA A 285 -0.75 -26.97 12.10
CA ALA A 285 -1.75 -25.97 12.46
C ALA A 285 -2.27 -25.25 11.20
N PHE A 286 -1.38 -24.87 10.29
CA PHE A 286 -1.76 -24.33 8.98
C PHE A 286 -2.64 -25.32 8.19
N LYS A 287 -2.20 -26.57 8.06
CA LYS A 287 -2.93 -27.61 7.30
C LYS A 287 -4.30 -27.91 7.89
N THR A 288 -4.41 -27.91 9.22
CA THR A 288 -5.70 -28.08 9.91
C THR A 288 -6.65 -26.96 9.56
N HIS A 289 -6.18 -25.71 9.61
CA HIS A 289 -6.97 -24.56 9.18
C HIS A 289 -7.35 -24.63 7.70
N TRP A 290 -6.40 -24.94 6.81
CA TRP A 290 -6.61 -25.04 5.37
C TRP A 290 -7.73 -26.04 5.03
N ARG A 291 -7.75 -27.20 5.69
CA ARG A 291 -8.82 -28.20 5.50
C ARG A 291 -10.20 -27.67 5.89
N SER A 292 -10.30 -26.93 7.01
CA SER A 292 -11.56 -26.26 7.37
C SER A 292 -11.96 -25.22 6.34
N TYR A 293 -10.98 -24.44 5.88
CA TYR A 293 -11.17 -23.41 4.86
C TYR A 293 -11.59 -23.99 3.50
N GLN A 294 -11.11 -25.16 3.09
CA GLN A 294 -11.52 -25.79 1.84
C GLN A 294 -13.03 -26.13 1.81
N ASN A 295 -13.63 -26.41 2.96
CA ASN A 295 -15.04 -26.80 3.06
C ASN A 295 -16.03 -25.63 3.07
N ILE A 296 -15.58 -24.38 3.23
CA ILE A 296 -16.47 -23.22 3.21
C ILE A 296 -16.89 -22.82 1.79
N LYS A 297 -18.05 -22.18 1.66
CA LYS A 297 -18.56 -21.69 0.37
C LYS A 297 -17.65 -20.57 -0.18
N LYS A 298 -17.34 -20.63 -1.47
CA LYS A 298 -16.48 -19.65 -2.16
C LYS A 298 -17.17 -19.13 -3.43
N ASP A 299 -17.29 -17.82 -3.54
CA ASP A 299 -17.74 -17.13 -4.75
C ASP A 299 -16.58 -16.29 -5.33
N TYR A 300 -16.52 -16.17 -6.65
CA TYR A 300 -15.48 -15.42 -7.36
C TYR A 300 -16.13 -14.37 -8.26
N LEU A 301 -15.77 -13.10 -8.06
CA LEU A 301 -16.41 -11.96 -8.70
C LEU A 301 -15.38 -11.05 -9.36
N LEU A 302 -15.44 -10.92 -10.69
CA LEU A 302 -14.67 -9.90 -11.39
C LEU A 302 -15.23 -8.52 -11.05
N CYS A 303 -14.49 -7.74 -10.27
CA CYS A 303 -14.91 -6.41 -9.84
C CYS A 303 -13.70 -5.50 -9.58
N ASN A 304 -13.72 -4.33 -10.19
CA ASN A 304 -12.85 -3.22 -9.83
C ASN A 304 -13.56 -2.37 -8.78
N ILE A 305 -12.99 -2.22 -7.58
CA ILE A 305 -13.64 -1.45 -6.50
C ILE A 305 -13.73 0.06 -6.78
N LEU A 306 -13.01 0.58 -7.78
CA LEU A 306 -13.22 1.94 -8.30
C LEU A 306 -14.57 2.06 -9.04
N LYS A 307 -15.19 0.92 -9.39
CA LYS A 307 -16.52 0.77 -9.98
C LYS A 307 -17.27 -0.36 -9.24
N PRO A 308 -17.61 -0.15 -7.95
CA PRO A 308 -17.87 -1.23 -7.00
C PRO A 308 -19.25 -1.89 -7.13
N GLN A 309 -20.10 -1.46 -8.06
CA GLN A 309 -21.50 -1.89 -8.18
C GLN A 309 -21.66 -3.43 -8.15
N PRO A 310 -20.91 -4.23 -8.93
CA PRO A 310 -21.05 -5.69 -8.87
C PRO A 310 -20.81 -6.28 -7.48
N LEU A 311 -19.87 -5.72 -6.71
CA LEU A 311 -19.57 -6.16 -5.36
C LEU A 311 -20.65 -5.68 -4.37
N LEU A 312 -21.10 -4.43 -4.48
CA LEU A 312 -22.17 -3.87 -3.64
C LEU A 312 -23.49 -4.63 -3.78
N GLU A 313 -23.78 -5.19 -4.95
CA GLU A 313 -24.94 -6.06 -5.19
C GLU A 313 -24.84 -7.40 -4.44
N ARG A 314 -23.62 -7.88 -4.18
CA ARG A 314 -23.36 -9.12 -3.43
C ARG A 314 -23.30 -8.91 -1.93
N ILE A 315 -22.91 -7.72 -1.46
CA ILE A 315 -22.83 -7.41 -0.04
C ILE A 315 -24.23 -7.48 0.60
N GLN A 316 -24.34 -8.23 1.70
CA GLN A 316 -25.56 -8.36 2.50
C GLN A 316 -25.37 -7.70 3.88
N PRO A 317 -26.43 -7.11 4.47
CA PRO A 317 -26.40 -6.53 5.81
C PRO A 317 -26.48 -7.61 6.90
N GLU A 318 -25.46 -8.46 6.98
CA GLU A 318 -25.40 -9.55 7.96
C GLU A 318 -24.38 -9.29 9.06
N GLU A 319 -24.70 -9.79 10.25
CA GLU A 319 -23.81 -9.78 11.41
C GLU A 319 -22.61 -10.70 11.20
N GLY A 320 -21.49 -10.35 11.85
CA GLY A 320 -20.24 -11.10 11.75
C GLY A 320 -19.62 -11.12 10.36
N SER A 321 -19.95 -10.16 9.48
CA SER A 321 -19.33 -10.02 8.16
C SER A 321 -18.13 -9.07 8.19
N ALA A 322 -17.15 -9.32 7.33
CA ALA A 322 -15.99 -8.46 7.15
C ALA A 322 -15.67 -8.26 5.67
N ILE A 323 -15.00 -7.17 5.35
CA ILE A 323 -14.44 -6.90 4.03
C ILE A 323 -12.95 -6.56 4.15
N TRP A 324 -12.14 -7.13 3.25
CA TRP A 324 -10.72 -6.84 3.14
C TRP A 324 -10.34 -6.36 1.74
N TRP A 325 -9.75 -5.17 1.67
CA TRP A 325 -9.09 -4.65 0.47
C TRP A 325 -7.71 -4.09 0.84
N SER A 326 -6.81 -3.94 -0.12
CA SER A 326 -5.47 -3.37 0.11
C SER A 326 -5.40 -1.94 -0.45
N ASN A 327 -4.24 -1.51 -0.96
CA ASN A 327 -3.92 -0.23 -1.58
C ASN A 327 -4.64 0.05 -2.92
N ALA A 328 -5.85 -0.48 -3.13
CA ALA A 328 -6.58 -0.43 -4.40
C ALA A 328 -6.77 1.00 -4.96
N PHE A 329 -6.90 2.00 -4.08
CA PHE A 329 -7.00 3.41 -4.45
C PHE A 329 -5.64 4.09 -4.69
N CYS A 330 -4.53 3.42 -4.33
CA CYS A 330 -3.15 3.90 -4.44
C CYS A 330 -2.26 2.95 -5.28
N THR A 331 -2.85 2.19 -6.20
CA THR A 331 -2.10 1.35 -7.14
C THR A 331 -1.44 2.19 -8.23
N ILE A 332 -0.46 1.60 -8.95
CA ILE A 332 0.07 2.21 -10.18
C ILE A 332 -1.06 2.52 -11.17
N TYR A 333 -2.04 1.63 -11.28
CA TYR A 333 -3.20 1.83 -12.15
C TYR A 333 -3.98 3.08 -11.75
N SER A 334 -4.35 3.24 -10.47
CA SER A 334 -5.13 4.39 -10.02
C SER A 334 -4.32 5.69 -10.14
N ALA A 335 -3.04 5.67 -9.81
CA ALA A 335 -2.17 6.83 -9.96
C ALA A 335 -1.96 7.21 -11.43
N THR A 336 -1.99 6.24 -12.35
CA THR A 336 -1.88 6.47 -13.79
C THR A 336 -3.13 7.15 -14.35
N HIS A 337 -4.32 6.74 -13.92
CA HIS A 337 -5.57 7.13 -14.58
C HIS A 337 -6.38 8.21 -13.85
N HIS A 338 -6.07 8.49 -12.59
CA HIS A 338 -6.92 9.33 -11.75
C HIS A 338 -6.15 10.40 -10.98
N SER A 339 -6.77 11.57 -10.81
CA SER A 339 -6.28 12.63 -9.92
C SER A 339 -6.42 12.24 -8.44
N LEU A 340 -5.85 13.04 -7.53
CA LEU A 340 -6.04 12.83 -6.09
C LEU A 340 -7.50 13.04 -5.68
N GLU A 341 -8.16 14.02 -6.28
CA GLU A 341 -9.55 14.39 -6.03
C GLU A 341 -10.52 13.31 -6.55
N GLU A 342 -10.25 12.73 -7.71
CA GLU A 342 -11.02 11.60 -8.24
C GLU A 342 -10.88 10.37 -7.34
N LYS A 343 -9.65 10.04 -6.93
CA LYS A 343 -9.40 8.93 -5.99
C LYS A 343 -10.13 9.12 -4.67
N ARG A 344 -10.13 10.34 -4.12
CA ARG A 344 -10.93 10.72 -2.95
C ARG A 344 -12.42 10.50 -3.19
N SER A 345 -12.95 11.00 -4.31
CA SER A 345 -14.37 10.87 -4.65
C SER A 345 -14.81 9.41 -4.79
N PHE A 346 -14.00 8.56 -5.43
CA PHE A 346 -14.26 7.12 -5.52
C PHE A 346 -14.28 6.48 -4.13
N TYR A 347 -13.34 6.84 -3.27
CA TYR A 347 -13.28 6.31 -1.92
C TYR A 347 -14.46 6.76 -1.05
N GLU A 348 -14.83 8.03 -1.10
CA GLU A 348 -15.99 8.58 -0.40
C GLU A 348 -17.30 7.92 -0.85
N SER A 349 -17.44 7.70 -2.16
CA SER A 349 -18.57 6.95 -2.72
C SER A 349 -18.59 5.50 -2.23
N TRP A 350 -17.42 4.85 -2.19
CA TRP A 350 -17.26 3.48 -1.72
C TRP A 350 -17.69 3.32 -0.25
N ILE A 351 -17.17 4.17 0.65
CA ILE A 351 -17.46 4.03 2.09
C ILE A 351 -18.89 4.43 2.44
N ASN A 352 -19.48 5.39 1.71
CA ASN A 352 -20.90 5.70 1.85
C ASN A 352 -21.75 4.50 1.45
N ALA A 353 -21.47 3.91 0.28
CA ALA A 353 -22.22 2.75 -0.20
C ALA A 353 -22.11 1.54 0.73
N LEU A 354 -20.93 1.27 1.29
CA LEU A 354 -20.75 0.23 2.30
C LEU A 354 -21.58 0.49 3.56
N ALA A 355 -21.51 1.71 4.12
CA ALA A 355 -22.22 2.08 5.33
C ALA A 355 -23.75 2.04 5.15
N ASP A 356 -24.25 2.45 3.99
CA ASP A 356 -25.68 2.41 3.67
C ASP A 356 -26.16 0.97 3.42
N LYS A 357 -25.33 0.13 2.79
CA LYS A 357 -25.69 -1.24 2.43
C LYS A 357 -25.59 -2.21 3.61
N ALA A 358 -24.53 -2.12 4.41
CA ALA A 358 -24.19 -3.04 5.48
C ALA A 358 -23.46 -2.28 6.62
N PRO A 359 -24.19 -1.53 7.48
CA PRO A 359 -23.58 -0.64 8.47
C PRO A 359 -22.70 -1.35 9.50
N MET A 360 -22.93 -2.65 9.72
CA MET A 360 -22.18 -3.51 10.64
C MET A 360 -21.00 -4.25 9.98
N LEU A 361 -20.82 -4.10 8.66
CA LEU A 361 -19.72 -4.73 7.93
C LEU A 361 -18.38 -4.25 8.49
N PHE A 362 -17.54 -5.17 8.93
CA PHE A 362 -16.25 -4.84 9.53
C PHE A 362 -15.20 -4.56 8.45
N HIS A 363 -14.43 -3.48 8.58
CA HIS A 363 -13.46 -3.08 7.58
C HIS A 363 -12.03 -3.52 7.91
N TYR A 364 -11.36 -4.04 6.89
CA TYR A 364 -9.91 -4.14 6.78
C TYR A 364 -9.47 -3.56 5.43
N GLY A 365 -8.61 -2.56 5.43
CA GLY A 365 -7.96 -2.10 4.21
C GLY A 365 -7.31 -0.75 4.32
N SER A 366 -7.27 -0.01 3.22
CA SER A 366 -6.66 1.32 3.18
C SER A 366 -7.52 2.34 2.46
N ASP A 367 -7.41 3.59 2.87
CA ASP A 367 -8.09 4.71 2.23
C ASP A 367 -7.38 5.20 0.95
N HIS A 368 -7.92 6.25 0.33
CA HIS A 368 -7.35 6.86 -0.88
C HIS A 368 -5.99 7.56 -0.68
N SER A 369 -5.53 7.69 0.56
CA SER A 369 -4.21 8.19 0.95
C SER A 369 -3.31 7.05 1.42
N ASN A 370 -3.70 5.80 1.14
CA ASN A 370 -3.04 4.58 1.57
C ASN A 370 -2.94 4.43 3.11
N CYS A 371 -3.70 5.21 3.87
CA CYS A 371 -3.74 5.09 5.32
C CYS A 371 -4.61 3.91 5.71
N SER A 372 -4.20 3.20 6.75
CA SER A 372 -4.88 1.98 7.19
C SER A 372 -6.28 2.27 7.71
N VAL A 373 -7.16 1.32 7.46
CA VAL A 373 -8.56 1.27 7.86
C VAL A 373 -8.79 -0.10 8.47
N ASN A 374 -8.86 -0.18 9.78
CA ASN A 374 -9.15 -1.42 10.49
C ASN A 374 -9.75 -1.13 11.86
N GLY A 375 -10.44 -2.12 12.41
CA GLY A 375 -10.97 -2.02 13.78
C GLY A 375 -12.35 -1.35 13.87
N MET A 376 -13.04 -1.10 12.76
CA MET A 376 -14.30 -0.35 12.73
C MET A 376 -15.31 -0.96 11.76
N ASN A 377 -16.59 -0.82 12.09
CA ASN A 377 -17.69 -1.15 11.20
C ASN A 377 -17.95 0.00 10.22
N ALA A 378 -18.61 -0.29 9.10
CA ALA A 378 -18.82 0.65 8.01
C ALA A 378 -19.43 1.99 8.43
N SER A 379 -20.49 2.00 9.27
CA SER A 379 -21.12 3.25 9.71
C SER A 379 -20.18 4.09 10.58
N ALA A 380 -19.53 3.47 11.57
CA ALA A 380 -18.60 4.16 12.47
C ALA A 380 -17.39 4.71 11.71
N TYR A 381 -16.86 3.94 10.75
CA TYR A 381 -15.76 4.41 9.91
C TYR A 381 -16.17 5.60 9.05
N ARG A 382 -17.35 5.55 8.39
CA ARG A 382 -17.88 6.66 7.59
C ARG A 382 -17.97 7.94 8.41
N GLU A 383 -18.58 7.88 9.59
CA GLU A 383 -18.74 9.04 10.49
C GLU A 383 -17.38 9.62 10.89
N ALA A 384 -16.44 8.76 11.31
CA ALA A 384 -15.11 9.18 11.72
C ALA A 384 -14.30 9.79 10.56
N TYR A 385 -14.45 9.24 9.35
CA TYR A 385 -13.82 9.76 8.13
C TYR A 385 -14.31 11.18 7.83
N PHE A 386 -15.63 11.37 7.72
CA PHE A 386 -16.19 12.68 7.34
C PHE A 386 -16.03 13.75 8.43
N ALA A 387 -15.93 13.35 9.71
CA ALA A 387 -15.60 14.26 10.80
C ALA A 387 -14.18 14.85 10.71
N ARG A 388 -13.24 14.15 10.06
CA ARG A 388 -11.83 14.59 9.88
C ARG A 388 -11.54 15.16 8.50
N GLY A 389 -12.41 14.92 7.53
CA GLY A 389 -12.26 15.38 6.15
C GLY A 389 -11.44 14.44 5.25
N GLY A 390 -11.58 14.66 3.94
CA GLY A 390 -11.08 13.81 2.88
C GLY A 390 -9.70 14.19 2.30
N ASP A 391 -8.90 15.04 2.93
CA ASP A 391 -7.71 15.62 2.28
C ASP A 391 -6.65 14.53 1.94
N PRO A 392 -6.23 14.39 0.66
CA PRO A 392 -5.18 13.43 0.26
C PRO A 392 -3.82 13.66 0.94
N LEU A 393 -3.55 14.87 1.43
CA LEU A 393 -2.31 15.21 2.11
C LEU A 393 -2.33 14.89 3.61
N MET A 394 -3.50 14.69 4.21
CA MET A 394 -3.61 14.42 5.65
C MET A 394 -3.62 12.91 5.92
N SER A 395 -2.84 12.50 6.91
CA SER A 395 -2.89 11.14 7.44
C SER A 395 -4.07 11.00 8.39
N ARG A 396 -4.90 9.97 8.15
CA ARG A 396 -6.01 9.64 9.03
C ARG A 396 -5.59 8.46 9.89
N LYS A 397 -5.25 8.75 11.14
CA LYS A 397 -5.08 7.73 12.18
C LYS A 397 -6.46 7.25 12.66
N LEU A 398 -7.21 6.65 11.73
CA LEU A 398 -8.55 6.06 11.91
C LEU A 398 -8.45 4.52 11.84
N HIS A 399 -7.48 3.98 12.56
CA HIS A 399 -7.19 2.55 12.62
C HIS A 399 -6.70 2.18 14.01
N ARG A 400 -6.85 0.91 14.34
CA ARG A 400 -6.27 0.33 15.55
C ARG A 400 -4.76 0.12 15.39
N LEU A 401 -4.34 -0.38 14.22
CA LEU A 401 -2.94 -0.67 13.90
C LEU A 401 -2.61 -0.17 12.49
N ALA A 402 -1.40 0.35 12.32
CA ALA A 402 -0.94 0.78 11.01
C ALA A 402 -0.58 -0.44 10.16
N LEU A 403 -1.32 -0.64 9.07
CA LEU A 403 -0.92 -1.49 7.95
C LEU A 403 0.38 -0.95 7.35
N ARG A 404 1.35 -1.84 7.19
CA ARG A 404 2.59 -1.57 6.47
C ARG A 404 2.63 -2.53 5.28
N PHE A 405 2.72 -1.94 4.11
CA PHE A 405 2.79 -2.64 2.83
C PHE A 405 4.22 -3.00 2.48
#